data_AF-A0A8C4R777-F1
#
_entry.id   AF-A0A8C4R777-F1
#
_cell.length_a   1.000
_cell.length_b   1.000
_cell.length_c   1.000
_cell.angle_alpha   90.00
_cell.angle_beta   90.00
_cell.angle_gamma   90.00
#
_symmetry.space_group_name_H-M   'P 1'
#
loop_
_entity.id
_entity.type
_entity.pdbx_description
1 polymer ?
#
loop_
_entity_poly.entity_id
_entity_poly.type
_entity_poly.pdbx_seq_one_letter_code
_entity_poly.pdbx_strand_id
1 'polypeptide(L)'
;MVAQADEELQQQYFHSLEKKEQLEEKMRDTMEVPCRVVSCAQCKYTHYRALDSCSEQAHKLTWHSAKKRFFRCHHCGERAVSFDRLPKRHCRKCGVFKWERDGMLKEKKGPKIGGETLQPRGRGTTSVSE
;
A
#
# COMPACT_ATOMS: atom_id res chain seq x y z
N MET A 1 10.41 40.48 -10.64
CA MET A 1 9.05 39.94 -10.52
C MET A 1 8.89 38.54 -11.11
N VAL A 2 9.51 38.20 -12.25
CA VAL A 2 9.38 36.85 -12.86
C VAL A 2 10.02 35.72 -12.02
N ALA A 3 11.18 35.97 -11.40
CA ALA A 3 11.88 34.96 -10.58
C ALA A 3 11.05 34.49 -9.37
N GLN A 4 10.48 35.43 -8.61
CA GLN A 4 9.74 35.12 -7.39
C GLN A 4 8.46 34.29 -7.66
N ALA A 5 7.78 34.55 -8.79
CA ALA A 5 6.60 33.78 -9.20
C ALA A 5 6.95 32.36 -9.66
N ASP A 6 8.11 32.17 -10.29
CA ASP A 6 8.62 30.85 -10.69
C ASP A 6 9.03 30.03 -9.45
N GLU A 7 9.70 30.68 -8.48
CA GLU A 7 10.08 30.07 -7.21
C GLU A 7 8.87 29.59 -6.40
N GLU A 8 7.79 30.39 -6.32
CA GLU A 8 6.56 29.99 -5.63
C GLU A 8 5.88 28.79 -6.32
N LEU A 9 5.84 28.76 -7.66
CA LEU A 9 5.27 27.64 -8.42
C LEU A 9 6.09 26.36 -8.21
N GLN A 10 7.41 26.47 -8.23
CA GLN A 10 8.31 25.35 -7.95
C GLN A 10 8.11 24.84 -6.53
N GLN A 11 8.06 25.71 -5.52
CA GLN A 11 7.83 25.31 -4.14
C GLN A 11 6.49 24.59 -3.95
N GLN A 12 5.41 25.07 -4.56
CA GLN A 12 4.10 24.39 -4.52
C GLN A 12 4.14 23.01 -5.18
N TYR A 13 4.86 22.88 -6.28
CA TYR A 13 5.08 21.61 -6.97
C TYR A 13 5.85 20.63 -6.09
N PHE A 14 7.01 21.04 -5.55
CA PHE A 14 7.84 20.20 -4.67
C PHE A 14 7.09 19.79 -3.40
N HIS A 15 6.42 20.72 -2.73
CA HIS A 15 5.64 20.43 -1.53
C HIS A 15 4.53 19.39 -1.79
N SER A 16 3.91 19.42 -2.96
CA SER A 16 2.90 18.43 -3.35
C SER A 16 3.51 17.05 -3.57
N LEU A 17 4.74 16.97 -4.10
CA LEU A 17 5.47 15.72 -4.27
C LEU A 17 5.95 15.16 -2.93
N GLU A 18 6.55 15.98 -2.08
CA GLU A 18 7.01 15.60 -0.74
C GLU A 18 5.87 15.04 0.11
N LYS A 19 4.67 15.61 0.02
CA LYS A 19 3.48 15.10 0.69
C LYS A 19 3.06 13.71 0.19
N LYS A 20 3.19 13.44 -1.11
CA LYS A 20 2.89 12.13 -1.69
C LYS A 20 3.90 11.09 -1.19
N GLU A 21 5.18 11.40 -1.25
CA GLU A 21 6.26 10.52 -0.78
C GLU A 21 6.09 10.17 0.70
N GLN A 22 5.84 11.17 1.55
CA GLN A 22 5.59 10.96 2.98
C GLN A 22 4.38 10.04 3.24
N LEU A 23 3.33 10.14 2.43
CA LEU A 23 2.16 9.27 2.57
C LEU A 23 2.49 7.83 2.14
N GLU A 24 3.22 7.66 1.05
CA GLU A 24 3.63 6.34 0.55
C GLU A 24 4.56 5.62 1.53
N GLU A 25 5.49 6.34 2.14
CA GLU A 25 6.36 5.80 3.20
C GLU A 25 5.53 5.37 4.42
N LYS A 26 4.64 6.23 4.91
CA LYS A 26 3.75 5.90 6.03
C LYS A 26 2.88 4.67 5.72
N MET A 27 2.35 4.56 4.50
CA MET A 27 1.56 3.41 4.08
C MET A 27 2.40 2.13 3.94
N ARG A 28 3.70 2.25 3.64
CA ARG A 28 4.62 1.12 3.58
C ARG A 28 4.91 0.56 4.97
N ASP A 29 5.15 1.44 5.94
CA ASP A 29 5.48 1.06 7.32
C ASP A 29 4.24 0.61 8.12
N THR A 30 3.04 1.08 7.76
CA THR A 30 1.82 0.73 8.49
C THR A 30 1.47 -0.76 8.33
N MET A 31 1.81 -1.55 9.35
CA MET A 31 1.52 -2.99 9.43
C MET A 31 0.10 -3.31 9.91
N GLU A 32 -0.50 -2.42 10.69
CA GLU A 32 -1.84 -2.58 11.24
C GLU A 32 -2.62 -1.27 11.26
N VAL A 33 -3.91 -1.34 10.91
CA VAL A 33 -4.81 -0.18 10.91
C VAL A 33 -5.99 -0.45 11.85
N PRO A 34 -6.24 0.39 12.87
CA PRO A 34 -7.45 0.27 13.67
C PRO A 34 -8.68 0.53 12.81
N CYS A 35 -9.68 -0.35 12.90
CA CYS A 35 -10.91 -0.28 12.11
C CYS A 35 -12.09 -0.69 12.97
N ARG A 36 -13.25 -0.07 12.74
CA ARG A 36 -14.51 -0.56 13.30
C ARG A 36 -15.02 -1.70 12.42
N VAL A 37 -15.39 -2.80 13.06
CA VAL A 37 -15.90 -4.01 12.39
C VAL A 37 -17.19 -4.46 13.04
N VAL A 38 -17.95 -5.25 12.29
CA VAL A 38 -19.14 -5.95 12.76
C VAL A 38 -18.89 -7.45 12.73
N SER A 39 -19.32 -8.13 13.78
CA SER A 39 -19.34 -9.59 13.83
C SER A 39 -20.74 -10.12 14.03
N CYS A 40 -21.08 -11.15 13.27
CA CYS A 40 -22.37 -11.81 13.33
C CYS A 40 -22.28 -13.07 14.19
N ALA A 41 -23.11 -13.17 15.23
CA ALA A 41 -23.10 -14.33 16.14
C ALA A 41 -23.62 -15.61 15.46
N GLN A 42 -24.65 -15.52 14.60
CA GLN A 42 -25.18 -16.68 13.87
C GLN A 42 -24.22 -17.17 12.77
N CYS A 43 -23.78 -16.29 11.87
CA CYS A 43 -22.93 -16.66 10.73
C CYS A 43 -21.43 -16.78 11.05
N LYS A 44 -21.01 -16.37 12.26
CA LYS A 44 -19.60 -16.44 12.74
C LYS A 44 -18.58 -15.79 11.80
N TYR A 45 -18.94 -14.66 11.18
CA TYR A 45 -18.00 -13.85 10.40
C TYR A 45 -17.71 -12.50 11.07
N THR A 46 -16.59 -11.90 10.69
CA THR A 46 -16.21 -10.53 11.02
C THR A 46 -15.91 -9.77 9.74
N HIS A 47 -16.54 -8.61 9.57
CA HIS A 47 -16.38 -7.80 8.36
C HIS A 47 -16.50 -6.29 8.66
N TYR A 48 -16.08 -5.44 7.73
CA TYR A 48 -16.17 -3.98 7.88
C TYR A 48 -17.61 -3.45 7.80
N ARG A 49 -18.46 -4.24 7.13
CA ARG A 49 -19.87 -3.95 6.87
C ARG A 49 -20.69 -5.20 7.11
N ALA A 50 -21.90 -5.02 7.64
CA ALA A 50 -22.84 -6.11 7.78
C ALA A 50 -23.22 -6.60 6.38
N LEU A 51 -23.33 -7.92 6.22
CA LEU A 51 -23.91 -8.47 5.00
C LEU A 51 -25.39 -8.11 4.96
N ASP A 52 -25.89 -7.76 3.78
CA ASP A 52 -27.28 -7.37 3.57
C ASP A 52 -28.24 -8.48 4.04
N SER A 53 -27.93 -9.72 3.68
CA SER A 53 -28.67 -10.91 4.13
C SER A 53 -28.71 -11.08 5.65
N CYS A 54 -27.70 -10.59 6.38
CA CYS A 54 -27.70 -10.63 7.84
C CYS A 54 -28.56 -9.52 8.46
N SER A 55 -28.66 -8.36 7.81
CA SER A 55 -29.62 -7.33 8.22
C SER A 55 -31.06 -7.76 7.91
N GLU A 56 -31.31 -8.34 6.73
CA GLU A 56 -32.64 -8.82 6.32
C GLU A 56 -33.16 -9.92 7.25
N GLN A 57 -32.29 -10.84 7.66
CA GLN A 57 -32.62 -11.93 8.59
C GLN A 57 -32.56 -11.52 10.07
N ALA A 58 -32.39 -10.22 10.36
CA ALA A 58 -32.29 -9.66 11.71
C ALA A 58 -31.29 -10.41 12.62
N HIS A 59 -30.12 -10.71 12.08
CA HIS A 59 -29.07 -11.40 12.82
C HIS A 59 -28.51 -10.54 13.98
N LYS A 60 -28.00 -11.20 15.02
CA LYS A 60 -27.34 -10.53 16.13
C LYS A 60 -25.94 -10.07 15.71
N LEU A 61 -25.87 -8.81 15.31
CA LEU A 61 -24.66 -8.12 14.88
C LEU A 61 -24.04 -7.33 16.05
N THR A 62 -22.74 -7.48 16.27
CA THR A 62 -22.01 -6.76 17.32
C THR A 62 -20.88 -5.94 16.71
N TRP A 63 -20.92 -4.63 16.95
CA TRP A 63 -19.90 -3.68 16.50
C TRP A 63 -18.78 -3.56 17.53
N HIS A 64 -17.54 -3.63 17.10
CA HIS A 64 -16.37 -3.44 17.96
C HIS A 64 -15.17 -2.92 17.16
N SER A 65 -14.13 -2.51 17.88
CA SER A 65 -12.86 -2.08 17.29
C SER A 65 -11.94 -3.29 17.10
N ALA A 66 -11.37 -3.43 15.91
CA ALA A 66 -10.40 -4.47 15.57
C ALA A 66 -9.23 -3.86 14.80
N LYS A 67 -8.15 -4.64 14.67
CA LYS A 67 -6.95 -4.23 13.92
C LYS A 67 -6.91 -4.97 12.60
N LYS A 68 -6.98 -4.24 11.49
CA LYS A 68 -6.81 -4.77 10.14
C LYS A 68 -5.32 -5.02 9.92
N ARG A 69 -4.94 -6.26 9.63
CA ARG A 69 -3.56 -6.69 9.38
C ARG A 69 -3.40 -7.16 7.94
N PHE A 70 -2.25 -6.86 7.35
CA PHE A 70 -1.93 -7.22 5.98
C PHE A 70 -0.93 -8.37 5.92
N PHE A 71 -1.17 -9.27 4.98
CA PHE A 71 -0.36 -10.47 4.78
C PHE A 71 -0.09 -10.68 3.29
N ARG A 72 1.04 -11.31 3.00
CA ARG A 72 1.40 -11.82 1.67
C ARG A 72 1.69 -13.30 1.73
N CYS A 73 1.35 -14.02 0.67
CA CYS A 73 1.74 -15.40 0.52
C CYS A 73 3.21 -15.48 0.16
N HIS A 74 3.94 -16.32 0.88
CA HIS A 74 5.37 -16.51 0.68
C HIS A 74 5.72 -17.03 -0.72
N HIS A 75 4.89 -17.91 -1.28
CA HIS A 75 5.20 -18.59 -2.55
C HIS A 75 4.81 -17.77 -3.79
N CYS A 76 3.67 -17.08 -3.77
CA CYS A 76 3.11 -16.46 -4.97
C CYS A 76 2.89 -14.94 -4.86
N GLY A 77 3.15 -14.36 -3.68
CA GLY A 77 2.96 -12.94 -3.41
C GLY A 77 1.50 -12.47 -3.36
N GLU A 78 0.53 -13.39 -3.38
CA GLU A 78 -0.89 -13.06 -3.23
C GLU A 78 -1.14 -12.39 -1.88
N ARG A 79 -1.96 -11.33 -1.86
CA ARG A 79 -2.19 -10.55 -0.64
C ARG A 79 -3.49 -10.94 0.04
N ALA A 80 -3.48 -10.96 1.36
CA ALA A 80 -4.66 -11.19 2.16
C ALA A 80 -4.73 -10.20 3.31
N VAL A 81 -5.95 -9.87 3.69
CA VAL A 81 -6.24 -9.08 4.88
C VAL A 81 -6.99 -9.96 5.87
N SER A 82 -6.62 -9.85 7.14
CA SER A 82 -7.30 -10.52 8.24
C SER A 82 -7.37 -9.60 9.47
N PHE A 83 -8.38 -9.81 10.30
CA PHE A 83 -8.49 -9.16 11.63
C PHE A 83 -7.81 -10.01 12.72
N ASP A 84 -7.66 -11.31 12.47
CA ASP A 84 -6.96 -12.24 13.33
C ASP A 84 -5.43 -12.10 13.19
N ARG A 85 -4.68 -12.74 14.11
CA ARG A 85 -3.21 -12.80 14.08
C ARG A 85 -2.66 -13.40 12.78
N LEU A 86 -3.40 -14.31 12.14
CA LEU A 86 -3.07 -14.95 10.85
C LEU A 86 -4.36 -15.19 10.04
N PRO A 87 -4.33 -15.15 8.69
CA PRO A 87 -5.48 -15.57 7.89
C PRO A 87 -5.83 -17.05 8.15
N LYS A 88 -7.12 -17.35 8.36
CA LYS A 88 -7.61 -18.73 8.58
C LYS A 88 -7.75 -19.55 7.30
N ARG A 89 -7.53 -18.93 6.14
CA ARG A 89 -7.72 -19.52 4.81
C ARG A 89 -6.41 -19.72 4.09
N HIS A 90 -6.35 -20.77 3.28
CA HIS A 90 -5.27 -21.04 2.34
C HIS A 90 -5.15 -19.93 1.30
N CYS A 91 -3.96 -19.78 0.71
CA CYS A 91 -3.77 -18.83 -0.38
C CYS A 91 -4.73 -19.16 -1.55
N ARG A 92 -5.51 -18.17 -1.99
CA ARG A 92 -6.48 -18.34 -3.10
C ARG A 92 -5.80 -18.67 -4.43
N LYS A 93 -4.53 -18.28 -4.60
CA LYS A 93 -3.80 -18.44 -5.86
C LYS A 93 -2.99 -19.74 -5.94
N CYS A 94 -2.29 -20.12 -4.86
CA CYS A 94 -1.42 -21.31 -4.87
C CYS A 94 -1.81 -22.40 -3.86
N GLY A 95 -2.85 -22.19 -3.04
CA GLY A 95 -3.30 -23.17 -2.05
C GLY A 95 -2.41 -23.33 -0.82
N VAL A 96 -1.19 -22.77 -0.80
CA VAL A 96 -0.27 -22.92 0.34
C VAL A 96 -0.72 -22.08 1.53
N PHE A 97 -0.60 -22.62 2.75
CA PHE A 97 -0.85 -21.94 4.01
C PHE A 97 0.43 -21.35 4.62
N LYS A 98 1.15 -20.54 3.83
CA LYS A 98 2.36 -19.84 4.28
C LYS A 98 2.20 -18.33 4.06
N TRP A 99 1.85 -17.64 5.14
CA TRP A 99 1.58 -16.21 5.16
C TRP A 99 2.68 -15.46 5.92
N GLU A 100 3.13 -14.36 5.35
CA GLU A 100 4.08 -13.43 5.96
C GLU A 100 3.36 -12.09 6.22
N ARG A 101 3.75 -11.39 7.29
CA ARG A 101 3.25 -10.03 7.53
C ARG A 101 3.73 -9.10 6.42
N ASP A 102 2.86 -8.17 6.06
CA ASP A 102 3.12 -7.22 4.98
C ASP A 102 2.62 -5.83 5.38
N GLY A 103 3.11 -4.80 4.69
CA GLY A 103 2.63 -3.42 4.86
C GLY A 103 1.28 -3.19 4.16
N MET A 104 0.64 -2.06 4.44
CA MET A 104 -0.65 -1.70 3.82
C MET A 104 -0.55 -1.55 2.31
N LEU A 105 0.56 -1.01 1.80
CA LEU A 105 0.77 -0.79 0.37
C LEU A 105 1.23 -2.07 -0.34
N LYS A 106 0.69 -2.31 -1.54
CA LYS A 106 1.29 -3.24 -2.49
C LYS A 106 2.39 -2.48 -3.23
N GLU A 107 3.64 -2.86 -3.02
CA GLU A 107 4.76 -2.29 -3.77
C GLU A 107 4.49 -2.47 -5.27
N LYS A 108 4.30 -1.35 -5.97
CA LYS A 108 4.34 -1.36 -7.42
C LYS A 108 5.82 -1.51 -7.76
N LYS A 109 6.17 -2.57 -8.51
CA LYS A 109 7.45 -2.57 -9.23
C LYS A 109 7.43 -1.29 -10.05
N GLY A 110 8.40 -0.40 -9.80
CA GLY A 110 8.47 0.87 -10.50
C GLY A 110 8.44 0.65 -12.01
N PRO A 111 8.16 1.71 -12.80
CA PRO A 111 8.51 1.68 -14.22
C PRO A 111 9.95 1.17 -14.31
N LYS A 112 10.26 0.29 -15.27
CA LYS A 112 11.66 -0.03 -15.56
C LYS A 112 12.28 1.32 -15.97
N ILE A 113 12.93 2.00 -15.03
CA ILE A 113 13.66 3.24 -15.30
C ILE A 113 14.75 2.77 -16.24
N GLY A 114 14.56 3.03 -17.53
CA GLY A 114 15.52 2.69 -18.55
C GLY A 114 16.79 3.44 -18.23
N GLY A 115 17.77 2.76 -17.65
CA GLY A 115 19.14 3.24 -17.52
C GLY A 115 19.86 3.35 -18.88
N GLU A 116 19.13 3.48 -19.98
CA GLU A 116 19.69 3.66 -21.31
C GLU A 116 19.49 5.12 -21.74
N THR A 117 20.62 5.82 -21.81
CA THR A 117 20.81 7.17 -22.36
C THR A 117 20.64 8.33 -21.38
N LEU A 118 21.25 8.24 -20.20
CA LEU A 118 21.87 9.44 -19.62
C LEU A 118 23.32 9.48 -20.10
N GLN A 119 23.57 10.20 -21.20
CA GLN A 119 24.95 10.57 -21.54
C GLN A 119 25.47 11.51 -20.44
N PRO A 120 26.63 11.22 -19.81
CA PRO A 120 27.24 12.20 -18.92
C PRO A 120 27.60 13.45 -19.74
N ARG A 121 26.96 14.58 -19.41
CA ARG A 121 27.37 15.91 -19.89
C ARG A 121 28.79 16.17 -19.36
N GLY A 122 29.78 16.06 -20.23
CA GLY A 122 31.16 16.40 -19.90
C GLY A 122 32.18 15.42 -20.49
N ARG A 123 32.45 15.53 -21.79
CA ARG A 123 33.81 15.27 -22.29
C ARG A 123 34.31 16.58 -22.87
N GLY A 124 35.06 17.33 -22.07
CA GLY A 124 35.95 18.35 -22.61
C GLY A 124 37.02 17.62 -23.42
N THR A 125 37.01 17.83 -24.73
CA THR A 125 38.12 17.42 -25.59
C THR A 125 39.17 18.51 -25.53
N THR A 126 40.15 18.36 -24.64
CA THR A 126 41.46 18.98 -24.84
C THR A 126 42.19 18.15 -25.89
N SER A 127 42.09 18.56 -27.15
CA SER A 127 43.00 18.13 -28.20
C SER A 127 43.99 19.27 -28.46
N VAL A 128 45.16 19.16 -27.83
CA VAL A 128 46.39 19.79 -28.30
C VAL A 128 46.81 19.04 -29.57
N SER A 129 47.01 19.74 -30.68
CA SER A 129 47.81 19.28 -31.81
C SER A 129 48.36 20.50 -32.54
N GLU A 130 49.65 20.39 -32.88
CA GLU A 130 50.66 21.34 -33.38
C GLU A 130 50.23 22.48 -34.32
#